data_AF-A0A5J4TY67-F1
#
_entry.id   AF-A0A5J4TY67-F1
#
_cell.length_a   1.000
_cell.length_b   1.000
_cell.length_c   1.000
_cell.angle_alpha   90.00
_cell.angle_beta   90.00
_cell.angle_gamma   90.00
#
_symmetry.space_group_name_H-M   'P 1'
#
loop_
_entity.id
_entity.type
_entity.pdbx_description
1 polymer ?
#
loop_
_entity_poly.entity_id
_entity_poly.type
_entity_poly.pdbx_seq_one_letter_code
_entity_poly.pdbx_strand_id
1 'polypeptide(L)'
;MSKRETKKDETVGLSSAKTKRPKGRPKNKPTANNANQYMQLKKPFTHQGQTVNPLNIAKVPQILWDLGKYGQAQGRMKQIDDQALLRQIHQVYKSVSFYEADAGIQGLKGTVRRERIYGSFDPTGLVADAIQTQQL
;
A
#
# COMPACT_ATOMS: atom_id res chain seq x y z
N MET A 1 -52.54 -50.63 -3.13
CA MET A 1 -52.85 -49.79 -1.95
C MET A 1 -51.53 -49.61 -1.22
N SER A 2 -50.99 -48.45 -0.86
CA SER A 2 -51.59 -47.16 -0.53
C SER A 2 -50.61 -46.02 -0.87
N LYS A 3 -51.17 -44.82 -1.07
CA LYS A 3 -50.55 -43.57 -1.50
C LYS A 3 -49.88 -42.82 -0.33
N ARG A 4 -49.22 -41.69 -0.67
CA ARG A 4 -48.92 -40.46 0.13
C ARG A 4 -47.50 -40.39 0.72
N GLU A 5 -46.81 -39.26 0.77
CA GLU A 5 -47.16 -37.84 0.56
C GLU A 5 -45.88 -37.01 0.44
N THR A 6 -45.83 -36.10 -0.54
CA THR A 6 -44.97 -34.91 -0.49
C THR A 6 -45.45 -33.99 0.62
N LYS A 7 -44.58 -33.68 1.60
CA LYS A 7 -44.79 -32.56 2.52
C LYS A 7 -43.64 -31.56 2.37
N LYS A 8 -44.00 -30.39 1.86
CA LYS A 8 -43.34 -29.12 2.16
C LYS A 8 -43.61 -28.82 3.64
N ASP A 9 -42.59 -28.48 4.38
CA ASP A 9 -42.72 -27.56 5.50
C ASP A 9 -41.45 -26.73 5.64
N GLU A 10 -41.65 -25.46 5.92
CA GLU A 10 -40.68 -24.38 5.91
C GLU A 10 -39.78 -24.37 7.17
N THR A 11 -38.77 -23.48 7.14
CA THR A 11 -37.96 -22.96 8.27
C THR A 11 -36.64 -23.67 8.64
N VAL A 12 -35.55 -23.18 8.05
CA VAL A 12 -34.26 -22.96 8.73
C VAL A 12 -33.65 -21.72 8.05
N GLY A 13 -33.77 -20.52 8.62
CA GLY A 13 -33.07 -20.17 9.85
C GLY A 13 -31.62 -19.88 9.50
N LEU A 14 -31.26 -18.59 9.47
CA LEU A 14 -29.90 -18.08 9.36
C LEU A 14 -28.91 -19.01 10.10
N SER A 15 -27.96 -19.57 9.37
CA SER A 15 -26.72 -20.00 10.02
C SER A 15 -25.55 -19.65 9.12
N SER A 16 -25.07 -18.44 9.37
CA SER A 16 -23.74 -17.94 9.03
C SER A 16 -22.70 -19.07 9.11
N ALA A 17 -22.33 -19.63 7.95
CA ALA A 17 -21.16 -20.48 7.83
C ALA A 17 -19.91 -19.59 7.98
N LYS A 18 -19.60 -19.22 9.22
CA LYS A 18 -18.33 -18.61 9.63
C LYS A 18 -17.24 -19.63 9.39
N THR A 19 -16.65 -19.63 8.19
CA THR A 19 -15.32 -20.17 7.96
C THR A 19 -14.35 -19.42 8.88
N LYS A 20 -13.96 -20.10 9.96
CA LYS A 20 -13.06 -19.59 11.00
C LYS A 20 -11.70 -19.27 10.37
N ARG A 21 -11.39 -17.98 10.21
CA ARG A 21 -10.04 -17.49 9.91
C ARG A 21 -9.08 -17.95 11.01
N PRO A 22 -7.87 -18.44 10.68
CA PRO A 22 -6.93 -18.91 11.68
C PRO A 22 -6.63 -17.80 12.71
N LYS A 23 -6.79 -18.13 13.99
CA LYS A 23 -6.37 -17.31 15.14
C LYS A 23 -4.85 -17.25 15.12
N GLY A 24 -4.28 -16.12 14.72
CA GLY A 24 -2.81 -16.00 14.72
C GLY A 24 -2.20 -14.86 13.90
N ARG A 25 -2.76 -13.64 13.95
CA ARG A 25 -1.94 -12.44 13.76
C ARG A 25 -2.49 -11.33 14.63
N PRO A 26 -1.74 -10.80 15.61
CA PRO A 26 -2.20 -9.66 16.37
C PRO A 26 -2.57 -8.53 15.41
N LYS A 27 -3.77 -7.98 15.59
CA LYS A 27 -4.30 -6.82 14.84
C LYS A 27 -3.62 -5.50 15.22
N ASN A 28 -2.60 -5.54 16.06
CA ASN A 28 -1.80 -4.37 16.41
C ASN A 28 -0.77 -4.13 15.29
N LYS A 29 -1.26 -3.84 14.08
CA LYS A 29 -0.41 -3.16 13.10
C LYS A 29 -0.10 -1.78 13.69
N PRO A 30 1.15 -1.32 13.69
CA PRO A 30 1.45 0.05 14.07
C PRO A 30 0.59 0.99 13.24
N THR A 31 -0.27 1.75 13.90
CA THR A 31 -1.02 2.86 13.31
C THR A 31 -0.11 4.07 13.40
N ALA A 32 0.31 4.60 12.27
CA ALA A 32 1.07 5.82 12.22
C ALA A 32 0.14 6.96 11.82
N ASN A 33 0.04 8.00 12.65
CA ASN A 33 -0.79 9.16 12.36
C ASN A 33 -0.07 10.15 11.42
N ASN A 34 1.24 10.00 11.25
CA ASN A 34 2.05 10.80 10.35
C ASN A 34 3.26 10.00 9.85
N ALA A 35 3.96 10.56 8.87
CA ALA A 35 5.12 9.91 8.25
C ALA A 35 6.26 9.66 9.25
N ASN A 36 6.47 10.58 10.20
CA ASN A 36 7.55 10.43 11.20
C ASN A 36 7.34 9.23 12.13
N GLN A 37 6.11 9.04 12.61
CA GLN A 37 5.75 7.85 13.40
C GLN A 37 5.88 6.57 12.57
N TYR A 38 5.48 6.62 11.30
CA TYR A 38 5.64 5.50 10.39
C TYR A 38 7.13 5.12 10.18
N MET A 39 7.96 6.14 9.96
CA MET A 39 9.40 6.04 9.73
C MET A 39 10.15 5.40 10.92
N GLN A 40 9.66 5.57 12.15
CA GLN A 40 10.23 4.93 13.35
C GLN A 40 9.73 3.48 13.55
N LEU A 41 8.50 3.18 13.14
CA LEU A 41 7.85 1.90 13.43
C LEU A 41 8.19 0.82 12.41
N LYS A 42 8.57 1.18 11.17
CA LYS A 42 8.88 0.19 10.13
C LYS A 42 10.38 -0.07 10.00
N LYS A 43 10.76 -1.33 10.22
CA LYS A 43 12.12 -1.82 9.95
C LYS A 43 12.37 -1.96 8.44
N PRO A 44 13.63 -1.84 7.99
CA PRO A 44 14.02 -2.25 6.64
C PRO A 44 13.48 -3.64 6.29
N PHE A 45 13.04 -3.80 5.05
CA PHE A 45 12.41 -5.04 4.58
C PHE A 45 12.90 -5.40 3.18
N THR A 46 12.66 -6.64 2.77
CA THR A 46 13.08 -7.12 1.45
C THR A 46 12.02 -6.81 0.39
N HIS A 47 12.42 -6.16 -0.69
CA HIS A 47 11.61 -5.89 -1.88
C HIS A 47 12.40 -6.31 -3.12
N GLN A 48 11.84 -7.22 -3.93
CA GLN A 48 12.53 -7.78 -5.12
C GLN A 48 13.95 -8.32 -4.83
N GLY A 49 14.16 -8.94 -3.67
CA GLY A 49 15.46 -9.49 -3.26
C GLY A 49 16.46 -8.47 -2.71
N GLN A 50 16.08 -7.19 -2.63
CA GLN A 50 16.92 -6.11 -2.09
C GLN A 50 16.36 -5.58 -0.78
N THR A 51 17.24 -5.20 0.15
CA THR A 51 16.84 -4.53 1.38
C THR A 51 16.53 -3.08 1.08
N VAL A 52 15.29 -2.66 1.33
CA VAL A 52 14.82 -1.29 1.10
C VAL A 52 14.58 -0.57 2.43
N ASN A 53 14.95 0.71 2.49
CA ASN A 53 14.76 1.53 3.67
C ASN A 53 13.41 2.28 3.59
N PRO A 54 12.49 2.08 4.56
CA PRO A 54 11.23 2.81 4.64
C PRO A 54 11.39 4.33 4.62
N LEU A 55 12.49 4.87 5.14
CA LEU A 55 12.79 6.31 5.12
C LEU A 55 12.96 6.86 3.70
N ASN A 56 13.61 6.10 2.82
CA ASN A 56 13.82 6.50 1.43
C ASN A 56 12.57 6.25 0.59
N ILE A 57 11.86 5.17 0.86
CA ILE A 57 10.55 4.89 0.23
C ILE A 57 9.56 6.02 0.54
N ALA A 58 9.55 6.53 1.77
CA ALA A 58 8.68 7.64 2.15
C ALA A 58 8.98 8.93 1.36
N LYS A 59 10.16 9.11 0.77
CA LYS A 59 10.45 10.30 -0.05
C LYS A 59 9.83 10.21 -1.45
N VAL A 60 9.53 8.99 -1.93
CA VAL A 60 9.08 8.74 -3.31
C VAL A 60 7.78 9.49 -3.67
N PRO A 61 6.72 9.52 -2.82
CA PRO A 61 5.54 10.35 -3.07
C PRO A 61 5.86 11.81 -3.33
N GLN A 62 6.77 12.40 -2.54
CA GLN A 62 7.16 13.80 -2.70
C GLN A 62 7.94 14.02 -3.99
N ILE A 63 8.92 13.16 -4.27
CA ILE A 63 9.71 13.21 -5.51
C ILE A 63 8.78 13.17 -6.73
N LEU A 64 7.79 12.28 -6.71
CA LEU A 64 6.82 12.15 -7.78
C LEU A 64 5.93 13.40 -7.92
N TRP A 65 5.62 14.06 -6.81
CA TRP A 65 4.91 15.34 -6.82
C TRP A 65 5.76 16.44 -7.45
N ASP A 66 7.01 16.59 -7.01
CA ASP A 66 7.97 17.58 -7.52
C ASP A 66 8.21 17.39 -9.04
N LEU A 67 8.21 16.14 -9.52
CA LEU A 67 8.34 15.81 -10.94
C LEU A 67 7.03 16.01 -11.74
N GLY A 68 5.91 16.31 -11.09
CA GLY A 68 4.58 16.36 -11.72
C GLY A 68 4.09 14.99 -12.21
N LYS A 69 4.62 13.90 -11.65
CA LYS A 69 4.37 12.50 -12.05
C LYS A 69 3.54 11.71 -11.05
N TYR A 70 3.08 12.32 -9.97
CA TYR A 70 2.34 11.64 -8.90
C TYR A 70 1.06 10.93 -9.40
N GLY A 71 0.21 11.63 -10.16
CA GLY A 71 -1.00 11.03 -10.72
C GLY A 71 -0.70 9.89 -11.71
N GLN A 72 0.37 10.04 -12.51
CA GLN A 72 0.83 9.00 -13.42
C GLN A 72 1.27 7.74 -12.65
N ALA A 73 2.02 7.92 -11.54
CA ALA A 73 2.51 6.85 -10.68
C ALA A 73 1.40 6.06 -9.97
N GLN A 74 0.28 6.71 -9.65
CA GLN A 74 -0.90 6.06 -9.08
C GLN A 74 -1.66 5.19 -10.11
N GLY A 75 -1.57 5.56 -11.38
CA GLY A 75 -2.26 4.89 -12.48
C GLY A 75 -1.61 3.60 -12.96
N ARG A 76 -2.23 3.00 -13.99
CA ARG A 76 -1.59 1.94 -14.78
C ARG A 76 -0.63 2.58 -15.78
N MET A 77 0.59 2.09 -15.83
CA MET A 77 1.61 2.51 -16.79
C MET A 77 2.18 1.28 -17.51
N LYS A 78 2.74 1.49 -18.71
CA LYS A 78 3.51 0.45 -19.39
C LYS A 78 4.81 0.21 -18.63
N GLN A 79 5.33 -1.01 -18.70
CA GLN A 79 6.58 -1.37 -18.04
C GLN A 79 7.75 -0.46 -18.45
N ILE A 80 7.79 -0.02 -19.72
CA ILE A 80 8.82 0.89 -20.21
C ILE A 80 8.75 2.27 -19.54
N ASP A 81 7.54 2.78 -19.33
CA ASP A 81 7.30 4.07 -18.66
C ASP A 81 7.63 3.98 -17.17
N ASP A 82 7.26 2.86 -16.52
CA ASP A 82 7.64 2.55 -15.13
C ASP A 82 9.17 2.57 -14.99
N GLN A 83 9.90 1.87 -15.87
CA GLN A 83 11.36 1.82 -15.84
C GLN A 83 12.01 3.19 -16.08
N ALA A 84 11.47 3.98 -17.01
CA ALA A 84 11.95 5.34 -17.27
C ALA A 84 11.76 6.25 -16.05
N LEU A 85 10.59 6.18 -15.41
CA LEU A 85 10.28 6.95 -14.20
C LEU A 85 11.22 6.58 -13.05
N LEU A 86 11.50 5.30 -12.84
CA LEU A 86 12.43 4.85 -11.81
C LEU A 86 13.86 5.36 -12.03
N ARG A 87 14.33 5.34 -13.29
CA ARG A 87 15.63 5.93 -13.65
C ARG A 87 15.66 7.43 -13.37
N GLN A 88 14.60 8.14 -13.72
CA GLN A 88 14.48 9.57 -13.48
C GLN A 88 14.51 9.90 -11.98
N ILE A 89 13.74 9.18 -11.16
CA ILE A 89 13.75 9.34 -9.70
C ILE A 89 15.16 9.15 -9.14
N HIS A 90 15.84 8.08 -9.54
CA HIS A 90 17.19 7.79 -9.06
C HIS A 90 18.22 8.83 -9.52
N GLN A 91 18.08 9.36 -10.74
CA GLN A 91 18.98 10.40 -11.27
C GLN A 91 18.84 11.72 -10.53
N VAL A 92 17.61 12.16 -10.28
CA VAL A 92 17.34 13.44 -9.60
C VAL A 92 17.61 13.31 -8.10
N TYR A 93 17.25 12.17 -7.49
CA TYR A 93 17.38 11.92 -6.06
C TYR A 93 18.23 10.68 -5.79
N LYS A 94 19.56 10.85 -5.90
CA LYS A 94 20.56 9.77 -5.71
C LYS A 94 20.47 9.05 -4.37
N SER A 95 19.86 9.66 -3.35
CA SER A 95 19.63 9.04 -2.04
C SER A 95 18.57 7.93 -2.05
N VAL A 96 17.73 7.88 -3.09
CA VAL A 96 16.69 6.86 -3.26
C VAL A 96 17.19 5.86 -4.30
N SER A 97 17.33 4.61 -3.89
CA SER A 97 17.70 3.52 -4.81
C SER A 97 16.55 3.20 -5.77
N PHE A 98 16.90 2.55 -6.87
CA PHE A 98 15.92 2.06 -7.85
C PHE A 98 14.83 1.19 -7.22
N TYR A 99 15.20 0.31 -6.29
CA TYR A 99 14.27 -0.60 -5.61
C TYR A 99 13.37 0.11 -4.61
N GLU A 100 13.87 1.15 -3.94
CA GLU A 100 13.06 1.98 -3.05
C GLU A 100 12.06 2.82 -3.84
N ALA A 101 12.47 3.36 -4.99
CA ALA A 101 11.58 4.05 -5.91
C ALA A 101 10.47 3.13 -6.43
N ASP A 102 10.81 1.90 -6.81
CA ASP A 102 9.83 0.90 -7.28
C ASP A 102 8.86 0.50 -6.16
N ALA A 103 9.38 0.19 -4.98
CA ALA A 103 8.55 -0.06 -3.80
C ALA A 103 7.58 1.10 -3.56
N GLY A 104 8.09 2.34 -3.58
CA GLY A 104 7.28 3.54 -3.36
C GLY A 104 6.15 3.70 -4.36
N ILE A 105 6.42 3.55 -5.66
CA ILE A 105 5.40 3.59 -6.73
C ILE A 105 4.39 2.46 -6.56
N GLN A 106 4.84 1.23 -6.28
CA GLN A 106 3.93 0.11 -6.07
C GLN A 106 2.97 0.34 -4.91
N GLY A 107 3.43 1.02 -3.85
CA GLY A 107 2.59 1.40 -2.71
C GLY A 107 1.50 2.42 -3.06
N LEU A 108 1.60 3.12 -4.20
CA LEU A 108 0.58 4.07 -4.66
C LEU A 108 -0.53 3.39 -5.49
N LYS A 109 -0.25 2.24 -6.11
CA LYS A 109 -1.14 1.52 -7.05
C LYS A 109 -2.31 0.75 -6.39
N GLY A 110 -2.62 0.98 -5.11
CA GLY A 110 -3.79 0.42 -4.43
C GLY A 110 -3.60 0.10 -2.94
N THR A 111 -4.70 -0.12 -2.20
CA THR A 111 -4.73 -0.23 -0.73
C THR A 111 -3.91 -1.39 -0.17
N VAL A 112 -4.00 -2.59 -0.77
CA VAL A 112 -3.22 -3.77 -0.30
C VAL A 112 -1.72 -3.56 -0.49
N ARG A 113 -1.32 -2.95 -1.60
CA ARG A 113 0.09 -2.65 -1.89
C ARG A 113 0.58 -1.51 -1.00
N ARG A 114 -0.24 -0.48 -0.79
CA ARG A 114 -0.02 0.59 0.19
C ARG A 114 0.22 0.00 1.57
N GLU A 115 -0.62 -0.91 2.04
CA GLU A 115 -0.40 -1.55 3.34
C GLU A 115 0.90 -2.35 3.44
N ARG A 116 1.36 -2.94 2.34
CA ARG A 116 2.63 -3.66 2.31
C ARG A 116 3.82 -2.71 2.34
N ILE A 117 3.77 -1.64 1.57
CA ILE A 117 4.87 -0.71 1.36
C ILE A 117 4.88 0.41 2.39
N TYR A 118 3.74 1.03 2.65
CA TYR A 118 3.49 2.15 3.57
C TYR A 118 2.74 1.74 4.85
N GLY A 119 2.25 0.51 5.00
CA GLY A 119 1.53 0.13 6.23
C GLY A 119 0.19 0.85 6.37
N SER A 120 -0.14 1.26 7.58
CA SER A 120 -1.33 2.07 7.89
C SER A 120 -1.22 3.53 7.41
N PHE A 121 -0.03 3.95 6.98
CA PHE A 121 0.26 5.31 6.58
C PHE A 121 -0.29 5.64 5.18
N ASP A 122 -0.93 6.80 5.03
CA ASP A 122 -1.34 7.32 3.73
C ASP A 122 -0.26 8.25 3.14
N PRO A 123 0.45 7.83 2.07
CA PRO A 123 1.50 8.63 1.44
C PRO A 123 1.01 9.93 0.81
N THR A 124 -0.30 10.12 0.62
CA THR A 124 -0.86 11.41 0.20
C THR A 124 -0.65 12.52 1.24
N GLY A 125 -0.61 12.16 2.53
CA GLY A 125 -0.35 13.13 3.60
C GLY A 125 1.05 13.76 3.53
N LEU A 126 2.04 13.06 2.98
CA LEU A 126 3.38 13.61 2.78
C LEU A 126 3.42 14.75 1.77
N VAL A 127 2.61 14.63 0.73
CA VAL A 127 2.48 15.67 -0.30
C VAL A 127 1.84 16.91 0.31
N ALA A 128 0.80 16.74 1.15
CA ALA A 128 0.15 17.84 1.84
C ALA A 128 1.10 18.58 2.81
N ASP A 129 1.85 17.85 3.64
CA ASP A 129 2.85 18.44 4.55
C ASP A 129 3.94 19.21 3.80
N ALA A 130 4.44 18.66 2.68
CA ALA A 130 5.48 19.32 1.90
C ALA A 130 4.99 20.59 1.20
N ILE A 131 3.77 20.57 0.67
CA ILE A 131 3.12 21.78 0.11
C ILE A 131 2.99 22.85 1.19
N GLN A 132 2.57 22.47 2.40
CA GLN A 132 2.40 23.41 3.51
C GLN A 132 3.73 23.96 4.02
N THR A 133 4.80 23.16 4.00
CA THR A 133 6.15 23.59 4.40
C THR A 133 6.80 24.53 3.37
N GLN A 134 6.47 24.41 2.08
CA GLN A 134 6.96 25.31 1.02
C GLN A 134 6.21 26.66 0.96
N GLN A 135 5.09 26.80 1.66
CA GLN A 135 4.27 28.03 1.69
C GLN A 135 4.53 28.93 2.92
N LEU A 136 5.44 28.53 3.81
CA LEU A 136 5.94 29.33 4.94
C LEU A 136 7.26 30.01 4.57
#